data_AF-A0A259MCB3-F1
#
_entry.id   AF-A0A259MCB3-F1
#
_cell.length_a   1.000
_cell.length_b   1.000
_cell.length_c   1.000
_cell.angle_alpha   90.00
_cell.angle_beta   90.00
_cell.angle_gamma   90.00
#
_symmetry.space_group_name_H-M   'P 1'
#
loop_
_entity.id
_entity.type
_entity.pdbx_description
1 polymer ?
#
loop_
_entity_poly.entity_id
_entity_poly.type
_entity_poly.pdbx_seq_one_letter_code
_entity_poly.pdbx_strand_id
1 'polypeptide(L)'
;MSDRPVRIQLSRAKGWRMPANAVKVDRSTRWGNPFDFRSSEYSWAALSFGCRADPAGRQEASVRAFRDWIDPPHGRQTVSHELQPKMVGPGGEVTLGPAVKAGAAPSREEIKSALGGKNLACWCKPGAPCHADVLLEIANR
;
A
#
# COMPACT_ATOMS: atom_id res chain seq x y z
N MET A 1 -0.79 5.58 30.57
CA MET A 1 -1.72 5.22 29.46
C MET A 1 -0.88 5.18 28.20
N SER A 2 -0.60 4.00 27.64
CA SER A 2 0.18 3.94 26.40
C SER A 2 -0.72 4.40 25.26
N ASP A 3 -0.37 5.50 24.60
CA ASP A 3 -1.10 5.97 23.43
C ASP A 3 -1.17 4.86 22.37
N ARG A 4 -2.32 4.76 21.71
CA ARG A 4 -2.51 3.80 20.61
C ARG A 4 -1.49 4.07 19.50
N PRO A 5 -0.89 3.04 18.88
CA PRO A 5 0.03 3.23 17.77
C PRO A 5 -0.59 4.06 16.63
N VAL A 6 0.18 4.99 16.06
CA VAL A 6 -0.28 5.92 15.03
C VAL A 6 0.56 5.87 13.76
N ARG A 7 -0.04 6.32 12.65
CA ARG A 7 0.66 6.60 11.40
C ARG A 7 1.40 7.93 11.49
N ILE A 8 2.65 7.94 11.06
CA ILE A 8 3.50 9.13 11.00
C ILE A 8 3.87 9.41 9.54
N GLN A 9 3.79 10.69 9.14
CA GLN A 9 4.37 11.11 7.86
C GLN A 9 5.89 11.30 8.02
N LEU A 10 6.67 10.60 7.19
CA LEU A 10 8.12 10.83 7.06
C LEU A 10 8.39 12.24 6.53
N SER A 11 9.42 12.89 7.07
CA SER A 11 9.81 14.25 6.66
C SER A 11 11.31 14.35 6.40
N ARG A 12 11.68 15.23 5.47
CA ARG A 12 13.08 15.65 5.22
C ARG A 12 13.38 17.05 5.78
N ALA A 13 12.44 17.65 6.50
CA ALA A 13 12.64 18.96 7.10
C ALA A 13 13.85 18.95 8.03
N LYS A 14 14.65 20.03 7.98
CA LYS A 14 15.83 20.20 8.83
C LYS A 14 15.43 20.02 10.31
N GLY A 15 16.17 19.20 11.04
CA GLY A 15 15.92 18.91 12.45
C GLY A 15 14.89 17.81 12.72
N TRP A 16 14.12 17.37 11.71
CA TRP A 16 13.18 16.26 11.89
C TRP A 16 13.92 14.95 12.19
N ARG A 17 13.38 14.17 13.12
CA ARG A 17 13.85 12.84 13.49
C ARG A 17 12.64 11.92 13.60
N MET A 18 12.78 10.72 13.07
CA MET A 18 11.76 9.69 13.24
C MET A 18 11.68 9.30 14.73
N PRO A 19 10.49 9.26 15.35
CA PRO A 19 10.37 8.85 16.74
C PRO A 19 10.93 7.45 17.00
N ALA A 20 11.52 7.24 18.18
CA ALA A 20 12.22 5.99 18.51
C ALA A 20 11.29 4.76 18.47
N ASN A 21 10.00 4.94 18.74
CA ASN A 21 8.99 3.88 18.69
C ASN A 21 8.37 3.69 17.29
N ALA A 22 8.89 4.35 16.25
CA ALA A 22 8.36 4.31 14.90
C ALA A 22 9.19 3.41 13.96
N VAL A 23 8.50 2.60 13.15
CA VAL A 23 9.10 1.77 12.09
C VAL A 23 8.82 2.40 10.74
N LYS A 24 9.88 2.57 9.95
CA LYS A 24 9.76 2.98 8.55
C LYS A 24 9.14 1.84 7.74
N VAL A 25 8.04 2.13 7.04
CA VAL A 25 7.30 1.15 6.22
C VAL A 25 7.14 1.59 4.77
N ASP A 26 7.93 2.56 4.28
CA ASP A 26 7.81 3.00 2.88
C ASP A 26 8.16 1.88 1.87
N ARG A 27 7.96 2.17 0.57
CA ARG A 27 8.20 1.24 -0.55
C ARG A 27 9.63 0.67 -0.64
N SER A 28 10.60 1.23 0.09
CA SER A 28 11.98 0.71 0.14
C SER A 28 12.17 -0.41 1.16
N THR A 29 11.14 -0.71 1.95
CA THR A 29 11.18 -1.72 3.01
C THR A 29 10.35 -2.95 2.63
N ARG A 30 10.53 -4.08 3.34
CA ARG A 30 9.70 -5.28 3.17
C ARG A 30 8.21 -5.07 3.49
N TRP A 31 7.87 -3.95 4.12
CA TRP A 31 6.50 -3.54 4.49
C TRP A 31 5.88 -2.56 3.48
N GLY A 32 6.63 -2.22 2.44
CA GLY A 32 6.21 -1.28 1.42
C GLY A 32 5.07 -1.80 0.56
N ASN A 33 4.21 -0.90 0.10
CA ASN A 33 3.20 -1.22 -0.90
C ASN A 33 3.85 -1.44 -2.29
N PRO A 34 3.76 -2.63 -2.90
CA PRO A 34 4.29 -2.88 -4.24
C PRO A 34 3.38 -2.36 -5.36
N PHE A 35 2.13 -2.00 -5.06
CA PHE A 35 1.13 -1.53 -6.04
C PHE A 35 1.19 -0.01 -6.19
N ASP A 36 1.76 0.49 -7.29
CA ASP A 36 1.89 1.93 -7.57
C ASP A 36 0.93 2.37 -8.68
N PHE A 37 -0.22 2.94 -8.31
CA PHE A 37 -1.24 3.37 -9.26
C PHE A 37 -1.20 4.87 -9.56
N ARG A 38 -0.08 5.58 -9.27
CA ARG A 38 -0.03 7.05 -9.39
C ARG A 38 -0.28 7.55 -10.81
N SER A 39 0.22 6.84 -11.81
CA SER A 39 0.06 7.17 -13.23
C SER A 39 -1.42 7.17 -13.65
N SER A 40 -1.80 8.10 -14.51
CA SER A 40 -3.16 8.18 -15.06
C SER A 40 -3.52 6.99 -15.95
N GLU A 41 -2.53 6.26 -16.46
CA GLU A 41 -2.74 5.02 -17.23
C GLU A 41 -3.46 3.93 -16.40
N TYR A 42 -3.37 4.00 -15.07
CA TYR A 42 -4.00 3.05 -14.15
C TYR A 42 -5.39 3.50 -13.67
N SER A 43 -6.02 4.43 -14.40
CA SER A 43 -7.40 4.85 -14.10
C SER A 43 -8.38 3.67 -14.15
N TRP A 44 -8.20 2.76 -15.10
CA TRP A 44 -9.00 1.53 -15.19
C TRP A 44 -8.81 0.61 -14.00
N ALA A 45 -7.57 0.45 -13.53
CA ALA A 45 -7.27 -0.32 -12.31
C ALA A 45 -8.05 0.25 -11.12
N ALA A 46 -8.03 1.57 -10.95
CA ALA A 46 -8.76 2.21 -9.86
C ALA A 46 -10.27 1.99 -9.92
N LEU A 47 -10.87 2.10 -11.11
CA LEU A 47 -12.29 1.80 -11.31
C LEU A 47 -12.62 0.34 -11.00
N SER A 48 -11.72 -0.59 -11.35
CA SER A 48 -11.88 -2.03 -11.05
C SER A 48 -11.90 -2.32 -9.54
N PHE A 49 -11.23 -1.49 -8.73
CA PHE A 49 -11.30 -1.53 -7.26
C PHE A 49 -12.48 -0.72 -6.68
N GLY A 50 -13.40 -0.24 -7.52
CA GLY A 50 -14.53 0.61 -7.11
C GLY A 50 -14.12 2.00 -6.63
N CYS A 51 -12.94 2.49 -7.03
CA CYS A 51 -12.41 3.80 -6.66
C CYS A 51 -12.61 4.81 -7.80
N ARG A 52 -12.50 6.11 -7.49
CA ARG A 52 -12.53 7.17 -8.50
C ARG A 52 -11.28 7.09 -9.40
N ALA A 53 -11.41 7.50 -10.66
CA ALA A 53 -10.28 7.55 -11.61
C ALA A 53 -9.32 8.74 -11.37
N ASP A 54 -9.65 9.65 -10.45
CA ASP A 54 -8.81 10.81 -10.13
C ASP A 54 -7.57 10.42 -9.28
N PRO A 55 -6.59 11.32 -9.07
CA PRO A 55 -5.36 10.96 -8.35
C PRO A 55 -5.60 10.40 -6.95
N ALA A 56 -6.62 10.87 -6.23
CA ALA A 56 -6.94 10.40 -4.90
C ALA A 56 -7.57 8.99 -4.93
N GLY A 57 -8.48 8.72 -5.88
CA GLY A 57 -9.06 7.40 -6.04
C GLY A 57 -8.05 6.36 -6.53
N ARG A 58 -7.07 6.74 -7.36
CA ARG A 58 -5.95 5.84 -7.70
C ARG A 58 -5.06 5.51 -6.50
N GLN A 59 -4.80 6.48 -5.61
CA GLN A 59 -4.10 6.22 -4.35
C GLN A 59 -4.91 5.29 -3.44
N GLU A 60 -6.22 5.47 -3.36
CA GLU A 60 -7.11 4.57 -2.61
C GLU A 60 -7.06 3.13 -3.17
N ALA A 61 -7.17 2.98 -4.48
CA ALA A 61 -7.10 1.68 -5.15
C ALA A 61 -5.75 0.97 -4.92
N SER A 62 -4.65 1.71 -4.93
CA SER A 62 -3.32 1.17 -4.58
C SER A 62 -3.29 0.60 -3.15
N VAL A 63 -3.97 1.23 -2.20
CA VAL A 63 -4.08 0.74 -0.81
C VAL A 63 -5.03 -0.46 -0.70
N ARG A 64 -6.12 -0.50 -1.48
CA ARG A 64 -7.02 -1.65 -1.55
C ARG A 64 -6.30 -2.89 -2.12
N ALA A 65 -5.58 -2.72 -3.23
CA ALA A 65 -4.74 -3.78 -3.80
C ALA A 65 -3.72 -4.33 -2.79
N PHE A 66 -3.12 -3.45 -1.99
CA PHE A 66 -2.21 -3.85 -0.91
C PHE A 66 -2.89 -4.67 0.19
N ARG A 67 -4.09 -4.26 0.62
CA ARG A 67 -4.88 -5.00 1.61
C ARG A 67 -5.23 -6.39 1.08
N ASP A 68 -5.73 -6.48 -0.15
CA ASP A 68 -6.11 -7.75 -0.76
C ASP A 68 -4.92 -8.69 -0.93
N TRP A 69 -3.72 -8.16 -1.15
CA TRP A 69 -2.48 -8.93 -1.21
C TRP A 69 -2.05 -9.46 0.16
N ILE A 70 -2.06 -8.62 1.20
CA ILE A 70 -1.64 -9.00 2.57
C ILE A 70 -2.63 -9.96 3.22
N ASP A 71 -3.91 -9.71 3.06
CA ASP A 71 -4.97 -10.38 3.81
C ASP A 71 -6.11 -10.82 2.89
N PRO A 72 -5.84 -11.77 1.97
CA PRO A 72 -6.83 -12.17 0.98
C PRO A 72 -7.93 -13.01 1.65
N PRO A 73 -9.19 -12.87 1.24
CA PRO A 73 -10.30 -13.65 1.81
C PRO A 73 -10.16 -15.17 1.61
N HIS A 74 -9.34 -15.61 0.64
CA HIS A 74 -9.12 -17.01 0.29
C HIS A 74 -7.70 -17.52 0.62
N GLY A 75 -6.97 -16.84 1.53
CA GLY A 75 -5.61 -17.23 1.94
C GLY A 75 -4.50 -16.57 1.11
N ARG A 76 -3.25 -16.62 1.63
CA ARG A 76 -2.07 -15.86 1.18
C ARG A 76 -1.81 -16.01 -0.32
N GLN A 77 -1.67 -14.89 -1.03
CA GLN A 77 -1.41 -14.85 -2.46
C GLN A 77 0.03 -14.40 -2.77
N THR A 78 0.63 -15.01 -3.81
CA THR A 78 1.85 -14.51 -4.46
C THR A 78 1.43 -13.73 -5.70
N VAL A 79 1.91 -12.50 -5.85
CA VAL A 79 1.55 -11.64 -6.98
C VAL A 79 2.80 -11.24 -7.75
N SER A 80 3.07 -11.96 -8.84
CA SER A 80 4.10 -11.59 -9.80
C SER A 80 3.51 -11.57 -11.20
N HIS A 81 3.39 -10.38 -11.75
CA HIS A 81 3.05 -10.16 -13.16
C HIS A 81 4.09 -9.22 -13.74
N GLU A 82 5.03 -9.79 -14.51
CA GLU A 82 6.14 -9.04 -15.10
C GLU A 82 5.69 -8.19 -16.29
N LEU A 83 4.65 -8.62 -17.00
CA LEU A 83 4.04 -7.89 -18.10
C LEU A 83 2.86 -7.06 -17.59
N GLN A 84 2.75 -5.83 -18.08
CA GLN A 84 1.57 -5.00 -17.84
C GLN A 84 0.38 -5.61 -18.61
N PRO A 85 -0.70 -6.01 -17.91
CA PRO A 85 -1.88 -6.53 -18.58
C PRO A 85 -2.53 -5.42 -19.40
N LYS A 86 -2.85 -5.71 -20.66
CA LYS A 86 -3.42 -4.76 -21.63
C LYS A 86 -4.70 -5.32 -22.21
N MET A 87 -5.69 -4.46 -22.41
CA MET A 87 -6.88 -4.75 -23.19
C MET A 87 -6.82 -3.98 -24.49
N VAL A 88 -6.97 -4.67 -25.61
CA VAL A 88 -6.95 -4.09 -26.96
C VAL A 88 -8.37 -4.14 -27.51
N GLY A 89 -8.89 -2.99 -27.93
CA GLY A 89 -10.20 -2.90 -28.56
C GLY A 89 -10.22 -1.85 -29.67
N PRO A 90 -11.38 -1.64 -30.34
CA PRO A 90 -11.51 -0.67 -31.43
C PRO A 90 -11.12 0.76 -31.05
N GLY A 91 -11.24 1.13 -29.77
CA GLY A 91 -10.84 2.43 -29.22
C GLY A 91 -9.37 2.55 -28.83
N GLY A 92 -8.53 1.55 -29.13
CA GLY A 92 -7.11 1.53 -28.79
C GLY A 92 -6.77 0.57 -27.64
N GLU A 93 -5.59 0.78 -27.06
CA GLU A 93 -5.02 -0.05 -26.01
C GLU A 93 -5.22 0.59 -24.63
N VAL A 94 -5.66 -0.19 -23.65
CA VAL A 94 -5.84 0.23 -22.26
C VAL A 94 -5.00 -0.65 -21.35
N THR A 95 -4.09 -0.03 -20.58
CA THR A 95 -3.33 -0.71 -19.52
C THR A 95 -4.25 -0.98 -18.33
N LEU A 96 -4.42 -2.27 -17.99
CA LEU A 96 -5.33 -2.72 -16.95
C LEU A 96 -4.74 -2.54 -15.54
N GLY A 97 -3.42 -2.48 -15.41
CA GLY A 97 -2.72 -2.29 -14.13
C GLY A 97 -1.20 -2.22 -14.30
N PRO A 98 -0.46 -1.85 -13.24
CA PRO A 98 1.00 -1.83 -13.29
C PRO A 98 1.57 -3.24 -13.39
N ALA A 99 2.80 -3.34 -13.90
CA ALA A 99 3.61 -4.52 -13.68
C ALA A 99 3.97 -4.57 -12.18
N VAL A 100 3.69 -5.69 -11.54
CA VAL A 100 3.92 -5.86 -10.10
C VAL A 100 4.84 -7.06 -9.93
N LYS A 101 6.05 -6.79 -9.42
CA LYS A 101 6.98 -7.83 -8.95
C LYS A 101 6.93 -7.84 -7.43
N ALA A 102 5.90 -8.46 -6.88
CA ALA A 102 5.79 -8.70 -5.45
C ALA A 102 6.05 -10.18 -5.16
N GLY A 103 6.75 -10.47 -4.06
CA GLY A 103 6.86 -11.83 -3.54
C GLY A 103 5.56 -12.28 -2.88
N ALA A 104 5.66 -13.27 -2.00
CA ALA A 104 4.58 -13.57 -1.07
C ALA A 104 4.35 -12.39 -0.11
N ALA A 105 3.10 -11.95 0.04
CA ALA A 105 2.73 -10.89 0.99
C ALA A 105 3.07 -11.29 2.42
N PRO A 106 3.59 -10.43 3.32
CA PRO A 106 3.89 -10.82 4.70
C PRO A 106 2.67 -11.41 5.43
N SER A 107 2.84 -12.45 6.27
CA SER A 107 1.72 -13.00 7.04
C SER A 107 1.26 -12.05 8.14
N ARG A 108 0.04 -12.28 8.64
CA ARG A 108 -0.48 -11.59 9.83
C ARG A 108 0.44 -11.79 11.03
N GLU A 109 0.97 -12.99 11.25
CA GLU A 109 1.92 -13.27 12.35
C GLU A 109 3.22 -12.48 12.19
N GLU A 110 3.78 -12.43 10.97
CA GLU A 110 4.96 -11.63 10.67
C GLU A 110 4.73 -10.14 10.96
N ILE A 111 3.56 -9.63 10.57
CA ILE A 111 3.15 -8.23 10.79
C ILE A 111 2.98 -7.95 12.28
N LYS A 112 2.22 -8.77 13.01
CA LYS A 112 1.98 -8.58 14.45
C LYS A 112 3.28 -8.64 15.26
N SER A 113 4.12 -9.63 14.99
CA SER A 113 5.41 -9.80 15.68
C SER A 113 6.35 -8.62 15.47
N ALA A 114 6.46 -8.13 14.22
CA ALA A 114 7.41 -7.08 13.90
C ALA A 114 6.90 -5.66 14.20
N LEU A 115 5.59 -5.41 14.06
CA LEU A 115 5.00 -4.08 14.05
C LEU A 115 4.03 -3.80 15.22
N GLY A 116 3.64 -4.81 15.99
CA GLY A 116 2.72 -4.67 17.12
C GLY A 116 3.22 -3.62 18.13
N GLY A 117 2.34 -2.70 18.52
CA GLY A 117 2.66 -1.63 19.46
C GLY A 117 3.55 -0.50 18.91
N LYS A 118 3.94 -0.52 17.63
CA LYS A 118 4.84 0.48 17.03
C LYS A 118 4.11 1.48 16.16
N ASN A 119 4.55 2.74 16.19
CA ASN A 119 4.13 3.75 15.22
C ASN A 119 4.65 3.36 13.83
N LEU A 120 3.90 3.63 12.76
CA LEU A 120 4.34 3.29 11.40
C LEU A 120 4.55 4.55 10.55
N ALA A 121 5.73 4.68 9.95
CA ALA A 121 6.14 5.87 9.22
C ALA A 121 6.19 5.65 7.70
N CYS A 122 5.46 6.48 6.95
CA CYS A 122 5.41 6.46 5.47
C CYS A 122 5.43 7.88 4.89
N TRP A 123 5.71 8.05 3.61
CA TRP A 123 5.75 9.38 2.95
C TRP A 123 4.35 9.95 2.61
N CYS A 124 3.29 9.13 2.63
CA CYS A 124 1.94 9.57 2.29
C CYS A 124 1.48 10.73 3.18
N LYS A 125 0.75 11.69 2.57
CA LYS A 125 0.22 12.85 3.29
C LYS A 125 -0.79 12.41 4.38
N PRO A 126 -0.84 13.10 5.53
CA PRO A 126 -1.92 12.95 6.50
C PRO A 126 -3.29 13.10 5.84
N GLY A 127 -4.27 12.30 6.27
CA GLY A 127 -5.61 12.24 5.70
C GLY A 127 -5.74 11.48 4.37
N ALA A 128 -4.67 11.27 3.61
CA ALA A 128 -4.73 10.46 2.38
C ALA A 128 -4.71 8.95 2.72
N PRO A 129 -5.27 8.08 1.86
CA PRO A 129 -5.15 6.63 2.01
C PRO A 129 -3.68 6.20 2.08
N CYS A 130 -3.31 5.36 3.05
CA CYS A 130 -1.96 4.84 3.17
C CYS A 130 -1.96 3.37 3.56
N HIS A 131 -0.98 2.63 3.02
CA HIS A 131 -0.76 1.22 3.36
C HIS A 131 -0.30 1.03 4.82
N ALA A 132 0.30 2.06 5.42
CA ALA A 132 0.65 2.05 6.83
C ALA A 132 -0.57 1.90 7.75
N ASP A 133 -1.75 2.41 7.33
CA ASP A 133 -2.98 2.25 8.11
C ASP A 133 -3.46 0.80 8.09
N VAL A 134 -3.32 0.10 6.96
CA VAL A 134 -3.61 -1.35 6.83
C VAL A 134 -2.70 -2.16 7.75
N LEU A 135 -1.40 -1.85 7.75
CA LEU A 135 -0.43 -2.51 8.63
C LEU A 135 -0.71 -2.24 10.11
N LEU A 136 -1.05 -1.00 10.49
CA LEU A 136 -1.42 -0.66 11.86
C LEU A 136 -2.64 -1.45 12.33
N GLU A 137 -3.65 -1.57 11.47
CA GLU A 137 -4.85 -2.34 11.76
C GLU A 137 -4.52 -3.82 12.01
N ILE A 138 -3.76 -4.45 11.11
CA ILE A 138 -3.41 -5.87 11.22
C ILE A 138 -2.49 -6.14 12.42
N ALA A 139 -1.52 -5.25 12.66
CA ALA A 139 -0.52 -5.43 13.71
C ALA A 139 -1.09 -5.29 15.13
N ASN A 140 -2.21 -4.56 15.30
CA ASN A 140 -2.77 -4.22 16.61
C ASN A 140 -4.20 -4.71 16.81
N ARG A 141 -4.66 -5.67 16.00
CA ARG A 141 -5.90 -6.43 16.19
C ARG A 141 -5.63 -7.86 16.66
#